data_AF-A0AAV1JXA4-F1
#
_entry.id   AF-A0AAV1JXA4-F1
#
_cell.length_a   1.000
_cell.length_b   1.000
_cell.length_c   1.000
_cell.angle_alpha   90.00
_cell.angle_beta   90.00
_cell.angle_gamma   90.00
#
_symmetry.space_group_name_H-M   'P 1'
#
loop_
_entity.id
_entity.type
_entity.pdbx_description
1 polymer ?
#
loop_
_entity_poly.entity_id
_entity_poly.type
_entity_poly.pdbx_seq_one_letter_code
_entity_poly.pdbx_strand_id
1 'polypeptide(L)'
;MNQDFSIQEADEFINISTDRTLQLKFKEEGVERFWISIENEHPFIAKRALNILLLFSTSYLCELGFSTLTNIKSKKRERLTNLEEEMRVALTYIRPNLEEICKGRQAQISH
;
A
#
# COMPACT_ATOMS: atom_id res chain seq x y z
N MET A 1 14.88 15.94 -4.68
CA MET A 1 13.48 16.42 -4.51
C MET A 1 13.48 17.36 -3.32
N ASN A 2 13.90 18.61 -3.51
CA ASN A 2 13.66 19.67 -2.54
C ASN A 2 12.58 20.55 -3.16
N GLN A 3 11.34 20.20 -2.90
CA GLN A 3 10.24 21.12 -3.13
C GLN A 3 10.00 21.80 -1.80
N ASP A 4 10.25 23.11 -1.73
CA ASP A 4 9.86 23.88 -0.56
C ASP A 4 8.32 23.87 -0.42
N PHE A 5 7.84 24.10 0.80
CA PHE A 5 6.40 24.27 1.02
C PHE A 5 5.93 25.57 0.36
N SER A 6 4.74 25.53 -0.24
CA SER A 6 4.03 26.76 -0.56
C SER A 6 3.67 27.50 0.74
N ILE A 7 3.34 28.78 0.64
CA ILE A 7 2.94 29.57 1.81
C ILE A 7 1.71 28.95 2.50
N GLN A 8 0.75 28.46 1.71
CA GLN A 8 -0.45 27.79 2.22
C GLN A 8 -0.14 26.46 2.90
N GLU A 9 0.75 25.65 2.31
CA GLU A 9 1.19 24.38 2.90
C GLU A 9 1.92 24.61 4.23
N ALA A 10 2.76 25.65 4.30
CA ALA A 10 3.48 26.00 5.52
C ALA A 10 2.53 26.48 6.62
N ASP A 11 1.54 27.31 6.30
CA ASP A 11 0.55 27.81 7.26
C ASP A 11 -0.32 26.68 7.82
N GLU A 12 -0.85 25.81 6.95
CA GLU A 12 -1.61 24.62 7.38
C GLU A 12 -0.75 23.68 8.23
N PHE A 13 0.50 23.47 7.86
CA PHE A 13 1.41 22.63 8.64
C PHE A 13 1.68 23.21 10.04
N ILE A 14 1.84 24.53 10.16
CA ILE A 14 1.97 25.20 11.46
C ILE A 14 0.71 24.99 12.30
N ASN A 15 -0.48 25.17 11.72
CA ASN A 15 -1.75 24.95 12.42
C ASN A 15 -1.88 23.50 12.93
N ILE A 16 -1.60 22.51 12.08
CA ILE A 16 -1.63 21.10 12.48
C ILE A 16 -0.61 20.80 13.57
N SER A 17 0.61 21.32 13.44
CA SER A 17 1.71 21.04 14.38
C SER A 17 1.53 21.71 15.73
N THR A 18 0.71 22.75 15.83
CA THR A 18 0.41 23.46 17.09
C THR A 18 -0.88 22.98 17.75
N ASP A 19 -1.77 22.33 17.00
CA ASP A 19 -3.01 21.74 17.52
C ASP A 19 -2.72 20.43 18.29
N ARG A 20 -2.98 20.45 19.60
CA ARG A 20 -2.74 19.29 20.47
C ARG A 20 -3.66 18.11 20.17
N THR A 21 -4.87 18.37 19.71
CA THR A 21 -5.87 17.35 19.34
C THR A 21 -5.41 16.62 18.09
N LEU A 22 -4.95 17.36 17.08
CA LEU A 22 -4.40 16.77 15.85
C LEU A 22 -3.11 16.01 16.12
N GLN A 23 -2.23 16.50 16.99
CA GLN A 23 -1.05 15.74 17.43
C GLN A 23 -1.41 14.41 18.11
N LEU A 24 -2.45 14.39 18.94
CA LEU A 24 -2.91 13.15 19.59
C LEU A 24 -3.51 12.21 18.55
N LYS A 25 -4.37 12.72 17.67
CA LYS A 25 -4.97 11.96 16.58
C LYS A 25 -3.90 11.33 15.67
N PHE A 26 -2.85 12.06 15.33
CA PHE A 26 -1.73 11.54 14.53
C PHE A 26 -0.99 10.37 15.22
N LYS A 27 -0.96 10.34 16.55
CA LYS A 27 -0.32 9.24 17.31
C LYS A 27 -1.23 8.03 17.46
N GLU A 28 -2.53 8.25 17.51
CA GLU A 28 -3.53 7.19 17.70
C GLU A 28 -3.94 6.55 16.37
N GLU A 29 -3.94 7.32 15.28
CA GLU A 29 -4.30 6.85 13.94
C GLU A 29 -3.05 6.55 13.08
N GLY A 30 -3.19 5.65 12.11
CA GLY A 30 -2.17 5.44 11.09
C GLY A 30 -1.95 6.70 10.23
N VAL A 31 -0.74 6.90 9.73
CA VAL A 31 -0.34 8.09 8.96
C VAL A 31 -1.28 8.34 7.78
N GLU A 32 -1.66 7.29 7.06
CA GLU A 32 -2.59 7.36 5.93
C GLU A 32 -4.00 7.82 6.36
N ARG A 33 -4.51 7.30 7.48
CA ARG A 33 -5.85 7.64 7.97
C ARG A 33 -5.91 9.07 8.48
N PHE A 34 -4.86 9.49 9.19
CA PHE A 34 -4.75 10.84 9.70
C PHE A 34 -4.86 11.86 8.56
N TRP A 35 -4.03 11.74 7.52
CA TRP A 35 -4.01 12.71 6.41
C TRP A 35 -5.31 12.71 5.59
N ILE A 36 -5.96 11.55 5.42
CA ILE A 36 -7.30 11.48 4.81
C ILE A 36 -8.33 12.21 5.68
N SER A 37 -8.26 12.05 7.00
CA SER A 37 -9.26 12.60 7.91
C SER A 37 -9.27 14.12 7.99
N ILE A 38 -8.13 14.77 7.71
CA ILE A 38 -7.97 16.22 7.78
C ILE A 38 -7.95 16.89 6.39
N GLU A 39 -8.14 16.12 5.31
CA GLU A 39 -8.01 16.61 3.93
C GLU A 39 -8.97 17.77 3.63
N ASN A 40 -10.17 17.78 4.20
CA ASN A 40 -11.13 18.86 4.00
C ASN A 40 -10.75 20.16 4.74
N GLU A 41 -10.09 20.04 5.91
CA GLU A 41 -9.72 21.18 6.77
C GLU A 41 -8.36 21.76 6.39
N HIS A 42 -7.44 20.91 5.91
CA HIS A 42 -6.08 21.26 5.53
C HIS A 42 -5.69 20.69 4.15
N PRO A 43 -6.40 21.07 3.08
CA PRO A 43 -6.30 20.43 1.77
C PRO A 43 -4.93 20.54 1.10
N PHE A 44 -4.16 21.61 1.31
CA PHE A 44 -2.89 21.79 0.61
C PHE A 44 -1.84 20.82 1.12
N ILE A 45 -1.65 20.80 2.44
CA ILE A 45 -0.66 19.93 3.08
C ILE A 45 -1.10 18.46 3.08
N ALA A 46 -2.41 18.19 3.29
CA ALA A 46 -2.93 16.82 3.26
C ALA A 46 -2.77 16.18 1.88
N LYS A 47 -3.10 16.90 0.81
CA LYS A 47 -2.91 16.41 -0.56
C LYS A 47 -1.45 16.11 -0.87
N ARG A 48 -0.53 16.97 -0.39
CA ARG A 48 0.91 16.74 -0.55
C ARG A 48 1.38 15.50 0.20
N ALA A 49 0.95 15.33 1.45
CA ALA A 49 1.28 14.14 2.24
C ALA A 49 0.74 12.87 1.59
N LEU A 50 -0.51 12.88 1.14
CA LEU A 50 -1.13 11.75 0.44
C LEU A 50 -0.41 11.42 -0.87
N ASN A 51 0.02 12.42 -1.65
CA ASN A 51 0.82 12.18 -2.86
C ASN A 51 2.14 11.47 -2.53
N ILE A 52 2.85 11.86 -1.47
CA ILE A 52 4.10 11.22 -1.05
C ILE A 52 3.85 9.77 -0.63
N LEU A 53 2.80 9.53 0.17
CA LEU A 53 2.39 8.19 0.61
C LEU A 53 2.00 7.30 -0.56
N LEU A 54 1.25 7.84 -1.53
CA LEU A 54 0.86 7.15 -2.75
C LEU A 54 2.06 6.82 -3.63
N LEU A 55 3.00 7.74 -3.83
CA LEU A 55 4.23 7.47 -4.57
C LEU A 55 5.00 6.30 -3.95
N PHE A 56 5.13 6.28 -2.62
CA PHE A 56 5.79 5.18 -1.93
C PHE A 56 5.10 3.84 -2.21
N SER A 57 3.77 3.78 -2.04
CA SER A 57 3.02 2.55 -2.30
C SER A 57 3.10 2.10 -3.77
N THR A 58 3.01 3.01 -4.72
CA THR A 58 3.02 2.70 -6.16
C THR A 58 4.40 2.29 -6.65
N SER A 59 5.47 2.97 -6.26
CA SER A 59 6.85 2.56 -6.57
C SER A 59 7.18 1.22 -5.94
N TYR A 60 6.86 1.03 -4.64
CA TYR A 60 7.07 -0.24 -3.95
C TYR A 60 6.31 -1.39 -4.62
N LEU A 61 5.03 -1.20 -4.94
CA LEU A 61 4.21 -2.23 -5.60
C LEU A 61 4.72 -2.54 -7.01
N CYS A 62 5.18 -1.54 -7.76
CA CYS A 62 5.83 -1.75 -9.05
C CYS A 62 7.12 -2.59 -8.90
N GLU A 63 8.01 -2.22 -7.99
CA GLU A 63 9.25 -2.95 -7.72
C GLU A 63 8.98 -4.39 -7.24
N LEU A 64 8.02 -4.56 -6.32
CA LEU A 64 7.56 -5.86 -5.85
C LEU A 64 6.99 -6.69 -6.99
N GLY A 65 6.18 -6.08 -7.87
CA GLY A 65 5.63 -6.72 -9.06
C GLY A 65 6.71 -7.21 -10.03
N PHE A 66 7.69 -6.37 -10.35
CA PHE A 66 8.82 -6.74 -11.22
C PHE A 66 9.72 -7.81 -10.60
N SER A 67 9.99 -7.72 -9.29
CA SER A 67 10.76 -8.73 -8.55
C SER A 67 10.03 -10.07 -8.57
N THR A 68 8.72 -10.07 -8.32
CA THR A 68 7.85 -11.25 -8.36
C THR A 68 7.84 -11.89 -9.75
N LEU A 69 7.67 -11.09 -10.80
CA LEU A 69 7.72 -11.54 -12.18
C LEU A 69 9.08 -12.19 -12.51
N THR A 70 10.17 -11.55 -12.11
CA THR A 70 11.53 -12.08 -12.30
C THR A 70 11.71 -13.42 -11.59
N ASN A 71 11.18 -13.55 -10.37
CA ASN A 71 11.25 -14.77 -9.57
C ASN A 71 10.46 -15.93 -10.21
N ILE A 72 9.21 -15.67 -10.66
CA ILE A 72 8.37 -16.65 -11.37
C ILE A 72 9.10 -17.13 -12.64
N LYS A 73 9.60 -16.21 -13.46
CA LYS A 73 10.28 -16.51 -14.72
C LYS A 73 11.56 -17.32 -14.53
N SER A 74 12.37 -16.98 -13.52
CA SER A 74 13.71 -17.56 -13.33
C SER A 74 13.72 -18.84 -12.49
N LYS A 75 13.02 -18.87 -11.36
CA LYS A 75 13.11 -19.97 -10.39
C LYS A 75 12.10 -21.08 -10.64
N LYS A 76 10.85 -20.73 -10.98
CA LYS A 76 9.81 -21.74 -11.20
C LYS A 76 9.92 -22.41 -12.58
N ARG A 77 10.68 -21.82 -13.53
CA ARG A 77 10.74 -22.25 -14.95
C ARG A 77 9.36 -22.50 -15.55
N GLU A 78 8.34 -21.82 -15.03
CA GLU A 78 6.98 -21.97 -15.50
C GLU A 78 6.88 -21.37 -16.90
N ARG A 79 6.25 -22.11 -17.81
CA ARG A 79 5.74 -21.51 -19.04
C ARG A 79 4.76 -20.45 -18.56
N LEU A 80 4.96 -19.19 -18.94
CA LEU A 80 4.21 -18.01 -18.48
C LEU A 80 2.72 -18.03 -18.89
N THR A 81 2.14 -19.21 -19.08
CA THR A 81 0.77 -19.48 -19.51
C THR A 81 -0.25 -18.92 -18.52
N ASN A 82 0.03 -19.00 -17.21
CA ASN A 82 -0.85 -18.51 -16.14
C ASN A 82 -0.20 -17.39 -15.32
N LEU A 83 0.65 -16.57 -15.94
CA LEU A 83 1.45 -15.56 -15.23
C LEU A 83 0.59 -14.59 -14.41
N GLU A 84 -0.56 -14.16 -14.96
CA GLU A 84 -1.45 -13.24 -14.27
C GLU A 84 -1.99 -13.83 -12.96
N GLU A 85 -2.39 -15.11 -12.98
CA GLU A 85 -2.91 -15.81 -11.80
C GLU A 85 -1.83 -15.95 -10.72
N GLU A 86 -0.61 -16.33 -11.13
CA GLU A 86 0.54 -16.47 -10.23
C GLU A 86 0.96 -15.14 -9.62
N MET A 87 1.03 -14.07 -10.42
CA MET A 87 1.32 -12.73 -9.93
C MET A 87 0.22 -12.23 -8.99
N ARG A 88 -1.05 -12.50 -9.30
CA ARG A 88 -2.18 -12.14 -8.44
C ARG A 88 -2.08 -12.82 -7.08
N VAL A 89 -1.78 -14.13 -7.04
CA VAL A 89 -1.60 -14.87 -5.78
C VAL A 89 -0.36 -14.38 -5.01
N ALA A 90 0.72 -14.05 -5.70
CA ALA A 90 1.97 -13.62 -5.06
C ALA A 90 1.92 -12.18 -4.52
N LEU A 91 1.13 -11.30 -5.13
CA LEU A 91 1.06 -9.87 -4.79
C LEU A 91 -0.16 -9.50 -3.93
N THR A 92 -1.13 -10.41 -3.79
CA THR A 92 -2.36 -10.11 -3.04
C THR A 92 -2.12 -10.04 -1.53
N TYR A 93 -2.76 -9.06 -0.89
CA TYR A 93 -2.87 -8.99 0.57
C TYR A 93 -4.11 -9.75 1.10
N ILE A 94 -4.97 -10.25 0.20
CA ILE A 94 -6.16 -11.00 0.55
C ILE A 94 -5.73 -12.38 1.05
N ARG A 95 -6.14 -12.74 2.27
CA ARG A 95 -5.86 -14.08 2.81
C ARG A 95 -6.70 -15.12 2.08
N PRO A 96 -6.10 -16.24 1.62
CA PRO A 96 -6.84 -17.30 0.97
C PRO A 96 -7.78 -17.98 1.98
N ASN A 97 -9.02 -18.24 1.56
CA ASN A 97 -9.94 -19.07 2.34
C ASN A 97 -9.56 -20.55 2.18
N LEU A 98 -8.64 -21.02 3.02
CA LEU A 98 -8.08 -22.37 2.92
C LEU A 98 -9.15 -23.45 3.08
N GLU A 99 -10.13 -23.25 3.96
CA GLU A 99 -11.20 -24.23 4.18
C GLU A 99 -12.02 -24.48 2.91
N GLU A 100 -12.38 -23.41 2.20
CA GLU A 100 -13.12 -23.49 0.94
C GLU A 100 -12.28 -24.12 -0.16
N ILE A 101 -11.00 -23.74 -0.27
CA ILE A 101 -10.07 -24.33 -1.24
C ILE A 101 -9.91 -25.84 -1.01
N CYS A 102 -9.81 -26.27 0.26
CA CYS A 102 -9.67 -27.68 0.62
C CYS A 102 -10.93 -28.48 0.35
N LYS A 103 -12.13 -27.91 0.56
CA LYS A 103 -13.41 -28.59 0.28
C LYS A 103 -13.55 -29.02 -1.19
N GLY A 104 -12.98 -28.25 -2.12
CA GLY A 104 -13.02 -28.52 -3.56
C GLY A 104 -11.93 -29.48 -4.08
N ARG A 105 -11.00 -29.95 -3.24
CA ARG A 105 -9.90 -30.84 -3.66
C ARG A 105 -9.93 -32.16 -2.91
N GLN A 106 -9.87 -33.27 -3.65
CA GLN A 106 -9.68 -34.61 -3.06
C GLN A 106 -8.27 -34.72 -2.48
N ALA A 107 -8.15 -35.00 -1.18
CA ALA A 107 -6.87 -35.34 -0.57
C ALA A 107 -6.29 -36.59 -1.27
N GLN A 108 -5.11 -36.45 -1.85
CA GLN A 108 -4.40 -37.59 -2.44
C GLN A 108 -3.76 -38.35 -1.29
N ILE A 109 -4.23 -39.57 -1.05
CA ILE A 109 -3.65 -40.48 -0.07
C ILE A 109 -2.45 -41.13 -0.76
N SER A 110 -1.25 -40.95 -0.22
CA SER A 110 -0.05 -41.65 -0.69
C SER A 110 -0.18 -43.15 -0.41
N HIS A 111 0.21 -43.98 -1.39
CA HIS A 111 0.29 -45.43 -1.28
C HIS A 111 1.51 -45.89 -0.45
#